data_AF-A0A6M0FWK9-F1
#
_entry.id   AF-A0A6M0FWK9-F1
#
_cell.length_a   1.000
_cell.length_b   1.000
_cell.length_c   1.000
_cell.angle_alpha   90.00
_cell.angle_beta   90.00
_cell.angle_gamma   90.00
#
_symmetry.space_group_name_H-M   'P 1'
#
loop_
_entity.id
_entity.type
_entity.pdbx_description
1 polymer ?
#
loop_
_entity_poly.entity_id
_entity_poly.type
_entity_poly.pdbx_seq_one_letter_code
_entity_poly.pdbx_strand_id
1 'polypeptide(L)' 'MAYTPVKLNFEQYLEYDDGTDNRYELFSGELIPMAPESEENGWTVQVK' A
#
# COMPACT_ATOMS: atom_id res chain seq x y z
N MET A 1 10.58 16.69 4.36
CA MET A 1 10.41 15.43 5.12
C MET A 1 11.42 14.45 4.56
N ALA A 2 12.27 13.85 5.39
CA ALA A 2 13.16 12.77 4.94
C ALA A 2 12.36 11.47 4.95
N TYR A 3 12.25 10.80 3.81
CA TYR A 3 11.65 9.47 3.71
C TYR A 3 12.74 8.45 4.01
N THR A 4 12.57 7.68 5.08
CA THR A 4 13.44 6.53 5.34
C THR A 4 12.75 5.29 4.78
N PRO A 5 13.31 4.65 3.74
CA PRO A 5 12.68 3.48 3.14
C PRO A 5 12.66 2.32 4.13
N VAL A 6 11.48 1.73 4.30
CA VAL A 6 11.30 0.49 5.07
C VAL A 6 11.65 -0.67 4.14
N LYS A 7 12.61 -1.51 4.57
CA LYS A 7 13.06 -2.66 3.80
C LYS A 7 12.52 -3.95 4.37
N LEU A 8 11.87 -4.75 3.53
CA LEU A 8 11.25 -6.02 3.89
C LEU A 8 11.58 -7.08 2.84
N ASN A 9 11.66 -8.34 3.27
CA ASN A 9 11.54 -9.47 2.36
C ASN A 9 10.06 -9.80 2.11
N PHE A 10 9.79 -10.74 1.20
CA PHE A 10 8.43 -11.09 0.81
C PHE A 10 7.59 -11.67 1.97
N GLU A 11 8.17 -12.52 2.81
CA GLU A 11 7.47 -13.12 3.96
C GLU A 11 7.09 -12.04 4.99
N GLN A 12 8.02 -11.15 5.31
CA GLN A 12 7.78 -10.02 6.21
C GLN A 12 6.73 -9.06 5.66
N TYR A 13 6.68 -8.86 4.35
CA TYR A 13 5.64 -8.07 3.70
C TYR A 13 4.25 -8.71 3.82
N LEU A 14 4.14 -10.03 3.69
CA LEU A 14 2.86 -10.74 3.85
C LEU A 14 2.30 -10.62 5.27
N GLU A 15 3.17 -10.49 6.27
CA GLU A 15 2.80 -10.32 7.67
C GLU A 15 2.81 -8.85 8.12
N TYR A 16 3.10 -7.91 7.22
CA TYR A 16 3.22 -6.50 7.56
C TYR A 16 1.86 -5.88 7.86
N ASP A 17 1.73 -5.32 9.06
CA ASP A 17 0.59 -4.54 9.53
C ASP A 17 1.14 -3.36 10.35
N ASP A 18 0.84 -2.13 9.92
CA ASP A 18 1.23 -0.91 10.63
C ASP A 18 0.12 -0.42 11.59
N GLY A 19 -0.97 -1.18 11.72
CA GLY A 19 -2.14 -0.86 12.53
C GLY A 19 -3.07 0.16 11.88
N THR A 20 -2.89 0.45 10.58
CA THR A 20 -3.69 1.41 9.83
C THR A 20 -4.36 0.76 8.61
N ASP A 21 -5.22 1.52 7.92
CA ASP A 21 -5.84 1.08 6.65
C ASP A 21 -4.97 1.45 5.43
N ASN A 22 -3.72 1.89 5.65
CA ASN A 22 -2.81 2.20 4.55
C ASN A 22 -2.48 0.93 3.76
N ARG A 23 -2.41 1.09 2.44
CA ARG A 23 -1.97 0.02 1.56
C ARG A 23 -0.60 0.33 0.99
N TYR A 24 0.18 -0.71 0.81
CA TYR A 24 1.56 -0.61 0.36
C TYR A 24 1.85 -1.64 -0.73
N GLU A 25 2.84 -1.35 -1.55
CA GLU A 25 3.42 -2.28 -2.53
C GLU A 25 4.86 -2.61 -2.14
N LEU A 26 5.24 -3.88 -2.24
CA LEU A 26 6.64 -4.28 -2.11
C LEU A 26 7.33 -4.18 -3.48
N PHE A 27 8.24 -3.22 -3.64
CA PHE A 27 9.01 -3.05 -4.87
C PHE A 27 10.52 -3.09 -4.57
N SER A 28 11.22 -4.07 -5.14
CA SER A 28 12.67 -4.27 -4.93
C SER A 28 13.09 -4.37 -3.45
N GLY A 29 12.21 -4.90 -2.60
CA GLY A 29 12.44 -5.03 -1.16
C GLY A 29 12.17 -3.76 -0.35
N GLU A 30 11.64 -2.72 -0.98
CA GLU A 30 11.20 -1.49 -0.34
C GLU A 30 9.67 -1.45 -0.27
N LEU A 31 9.15 -1.04 0.87
CA LEU A 31 7.72 -0.84 1.07
C LEU A 31 7.35 0.56 0.56
N ILE A 32 6.48 0.65 -0.44
CA ILE A 32 6.06 1.91 -1.06
C ILE A 32 4.58 2.14 -0.74
N PRO A 33 4.18 3.30 -0.17
CA PRO A 33 2.77 3.59 0.08
C PRO A 33 2.02 3.76 -1.23
N MET A 34 0.87 3.09 -1.36
CA MET A 34 -0.08 3.37 -2.42
C MET A 34 -0.81 4.68 -2.12
N ALA A 35 -1.03 5.46 -3.17
CA ALA A 35 -1.95 6.59 -3.06
C ALA A 35 -3.35 6.07 -2.68
N PRO A 36 -4.12 6.81 -1.86
CA PRO A 36 -5.52 6.48 -1.65
C PRO A 36 -6.23 6.41 -3.00
N GLU A 37 -7.24 5.55 -3.10
CA GLU A 37 -8.07 5.51 -4.30
C GLU A 37 -8.63 6.91 -4.57
N SER A 38 -8.41 7.42 -5.79
CA SER A 38 -9.07 8.64 -6.24
C SER A 38 -10.58 8.40 -6.28
N GLU A 39 -11.40 9.44 -6.02
CA GLU A 39 -12.86 9.35 -6.18
C GLU A 39 -13.27 8.78 -7.56
N GLU A 40 -12.48 9.05 -8.60
CA GLU A 40 -12.66 8.53 -9.96
C GLU A 40 -12.37 7.02 -10.10
N ASN A 41 -11.40 6.51 -9.35
CA ASN A 41 -11.00 5.10 -9.36
C ASN A 41 -11.78 4.23 -8.36
N GLY A 42 -12.60 4.84 -7.51
CA GLY A 42 -13.60 4.16 -6.70
C GLY A 42 -14.72 3.66 -7.59
N TRP A 43 -14.51 2.56 -8.32
CA TRP A 43 -15.56 1.86 -9.06
C TRP A 43 -16.59 1.35 -8.04
N THR A 44 -17.54 2.21 -7.66
CA THR A 44 -18.87 1.73 -7.33
C THR A 44 -19.31 0.98 -8.57
N VAL A 45 -19.39 -0.34 -8.49
CA VAL A 45 -20.17 -1.16 -9.42
C VAL A 45 -21.57 -0.57 -9.42
N GLN A 46 -21.84 0.38 -10.32
CA GLN A 46 -23.18 0.83 -10.65
C GLN A 46 -23.83 -0.36 -11.34
N VAL A 47 -24.38 -1.27 -10.54
CA VAL A 47 -25.28 -2.31 -11.01
C VAL A 47 -26.50 -1.56 -11.55
N LYS A 48 -26.53 -1.39 -12.87
CA LYS A 48 -27.69 -0.91 -13.60
C LYS A 48 -28.64 -2.06 -13.89
#